data_AF-A0A3P6RDX5-F1
#
_entry.id   AF-A0A3P6RDX5-F1
#
_cell.length_a   1.000
_cell.length_b   1.000
_cell.length_c   1.000
_cell.angle_alpha   90.00
_cell.angle_beta   90.00
_cell.angle_gamma   90.00
#
_symmetry.space_group_name_H-M   'P 1'
#
loop_
_entity.id
_entity.type
_entity.pdbx_description
1 polymer ?
#
loop_
_entity_poly.entity_id
_entity_poly.type
_entity_poly.pdbx_seq_one_letter_code
_entity_poly.pdbx_strand_id
1 'polypeptide(L)'
;MYNYRDDVESYTAEAELLSAVAFDIFDETDAKIGLWAYGNTDLPKNVSETLKNMNNNYDELNKRLSKMKYVEISNPKTTRMAVDMINDMYDRDGRVNCLVFLSA
;
A
#
# COMPACT_ATOMS: atom_id res chain seq x y z
N MET A 1 15.68 -2.74 7.85
CA MET A 1 14.38 -3.15 8.38
C MET A 1 13.53 -3.63 7.22
N TYR A 2 12.85 -4.76 7.38
CA TYR A 2 11.90 -5.34 6.44
C TYR A 2 10.60 -5.47 7.24
N ASN A 3 9.45 -5.16 6.65
CA ASN A 3 8.18 -5.03 7.39
C ASN A 3 7.90 -6.28 8.25
N TYR A 4 7.55 -7.41 7.63
CA TYR A 4 7.20 -8.63 8.36
C TYR A 4 8.03 -9.87 8.00
N ARG A 5 9.01 -9.72 7.08
CA ARG A 5 9.83 -10.84 6.58
C ARG A 5 8.93 -11.98 6.05
N ASP A 6 8.90 -13.12 6.72
CA ASP A 6 8.17 -14.34 6.42
C ASP A 6 6.96 -14.57 7.36
N ASP A 7 6.63 -13.61 8.21
CA ASP A 7 5.43 -13.64 9.04
C ASP A 7 4.17 -13.36 8.21
N VAL A 8 3.57 -14.43 7.71
CA VAL A 8 2.37 -14.40 6.86
C VAL A 8 1.17 -13.78 7.57
N GLU A 9 1.00 -14.03 8.87
CA GLU A 9 -0.17 -13.55 9.62
C GLU A 9 -0.17 -12.03 9.73
N SER A 10 1.01 -11.43 9.90
CA SER A 10 1.16 -9.97 9.94
C SER A 10 0.75 -9.28 8.64
N TYR A 11 0.94 -9.89 7.47
CA TYR A 11 0.43 -9.35 6.19
C TYR A 11 -1.10 -9.34 6.15
N THR A 12 -1.74 -10.39 6.64
CA THR A 12 -3.21 -10.48 6.72
C THR A 12 -3.75 -9.45 7.70
N ALA A 13 -3.15 -9.32 8.88
CA ALA A 13 -3.56 -8.33 9.87
C ALA A 13 -3.42 -6.89 9.37
N GLU A 14 -2.33 -6.57 8.63
CA GLU A 14 -2.16 -5.25 8.01
C GLU A 14 -3.24 -4.98 6.94
N ALA A 15 -3.57 -5.98 6.11
CA ALA A 15 -4.63 -5.84 5.10
C ALA A 15 -6.02 -5.64 5.74
N GLU A 16 -6.32 -6.33 6.84
CA GLU A 16 -7.57 -6.17 7.61
C GLU A 16 -7.66 -4.78 8.25
N LEU A 17 -6.57 -4.29 8.85
CA LEU A 17 -6.50 -2.94 9.41
C LEU A 17 -6.75 -1.88 8.32
N LEU A 18 -6.06 -2.00 7.18
CA LEU A 18 -6.24 -1.08 6.07
C LEU A 18 -7.66 -1.12 5.51
N SER A 19 -8.29 -2.29 5.46
CA SER A 19 -9.67 -2.45 5.02
C SER A 19 -10.64 -1.74 5.97
N ALA A 20 -10.48 -1.93 7.29
CA ALA A 20 -11.31 -1.27 8.29
C ALA A 20 -11.19 0.26 8.21
N VAL A 21 -9.96 0.79 8.16
CA VAL A 21 -9.73 2.24 8.03
C VAL A 21 -10.30 2.80 6.73
N ALA A 22 -10.15 2.07 5.61
CA ALA A 22 -10.67 2.54 4.33
C ALA A 22 -12.19 2.52 4.26
N PHE A 23 -12.86 1.58 4.94
CA PHE A 23 -14.30 1.57 5.04
C PHE A 23 -14.82 2.90 5.58
N ASP A 24 -14.27 3.36 6.71
CA ASP A 24 -14.65 4.64 7.33
C ASP A 24 -14.33 5.84 6.42
N ILE A 25 -13.15 5.86 5.78
CA ILE A 25 -12.76 6.96 4.88
C ILE A 25 -13.72 7.09 3.69
N PHE A 26 -14.10 5.96 3.07
CA PHE A 26 -15.01 5.98 1.93
C PHE A 26 -16.47 6.23 2.33
N ASP A 27 -16.86 5.95 3.57
CA ASP A 27 -18.20 6.29 4.10
C ASP A 27 -18.33 7.80 4.37
N GLU A 28 -17.23 8.44 4.82
CA GLU A 28 -17.23 9.85 5.18
C GLU A 28 -16.81 10.80 4.06
N THR A 29 -16.11 10.31 3.02
CA THR A 29 -15.49 11.15 2.00
C THR A 29 -15.50 10.55 0.60
N ASP A 30 -15.46 11.41 -0.43
CA ASP A 30 -15.21 11.01 -1.82
C ASP A 30 -13.70 10.82 -2.12
N ALA A 31 -12.91 10.40 -1.11
CA ALA A 31 -11.48 10.22 -1.26
C ALA A 31 -11.15 9.16 -2.32
N LYS A 32 -9.94 9.24 -2.86
CA LYS A 32 -9.35 8.19 -3.70
C LYS A 32 -8.15 7.64 -2.99
N ILE A 33 -8.02 6.32 -2.93
CA ILE A 33 -6.94 5.67 -2.17
C ILE A 33 -6.03 4.89 -3.12
N GLY A 34 -4.76 5.30 -3.17
CA GLY A 34 -3.69 4.52 -3.76
C GLY A 34 -3.15 3.51 -2.74
N LEU A 35 -2.95 2.26 -3.17
CA LEU A 35 -2.35 1.22 -2.33
C LEU A 35 -1.02 0.79 -2.92
N TRP A 36 0.02 0.82 -2.09
CA TRP A 36 1.35 0.33 -2.39
C TRP A 36 1.91 -0.43 -1.19
N ALA A 37 2.66 -1.50 -1.44
CA ALA A 37 3.35 -2.24 -0.38
C ALA A 37 4.76 -2.61 -0.84
N TYR A 38 5.63 -2.84 0.15
CA TYR A 38 7.04 -3.15 -0.04
C TYR A 38 7.43 -4.40 0.77
N GLY A 39 8.63 -4.93 0.55
CA GLY A 39 9.08 -6.17 1.18
C GLY A 39 8.73 -7.41 0.36
N ASN A 40 8.24 -8.45 1.03
CA ASN A 40 7.86 -9.74 0.43
C ASN A 40 6.39 -9.75 -0.05
N THR A 41 6.11 -9.01 -1.13
CA THR A 41 4.78 -8.89 -1.74
C THR A 41 4.86 -8.79 -3.27
N ASP A 42 3.81 -9.22 -3.97
CA ASP A 42 3.63 -9.13 -5.43
C ASP A 42 2.97 -7.82 -5.90
N LEU A 43 2.73 -6.87 -4.99
CA LEU A 43 2.18 -5.55 -5.31
C LEU A 43 3.13 -4.70 -6.20
N PRO A 44 2.60 -3.66 -6.90
CA PRO A 44 3.34 -2.91 -7.90
C PRO A 44 4.70 -2.41 -7.41
N LYS A 45 5.72 -2.51 -8.26
CA LYS A 45 7.11 -2.16 -7.89
C LYS A 45 7.36 -0.66 -7.81
N ASN A 46 6.41 0.17 -8.24
CA ASN A 46 6.59 1.63 -8.33
C ASN A 46 5.40 2.34 -7.69
N VAL A 47 5.70 3.24 -6.75
CA VAL A 47 4.71 4.10 -6.07
C VAL A 47 3.93 4.94 -7.09
N SER A 48 4.57 5.40 -8.16
CA SER A 48 3.92 6.24 -9.19
C SER A 48 2.83 5.50 -9.98
N GLU A 49 2.90 4.17 -10.09
CA GLU A 49 1.84 3.38 -10.76
C GLU A 49 0.56 3.33 -9.93
N THR A 50 0.68 3.45 -8.61
CA THR A 50 -0.49 3.43 -7.71
C THR A 50 -1.26 4.74 -7.78
N LEU A 51 -0.58 5.86 -8.05
CA LEU A 51 -1.20 7.17 -8.30
C LEU A 51 -2.05 7.20 -9.58
N LYS A 52 -1.69 6.40 -10.60
CA LYS A 52 -2.48 6.30 -11.83
C LYS A 52 -3.73 5.44 -11.66
N ASN A 53 -3.70 4.53 -10.68
CA ASN A 53 -4.70 3.52 -10.47
C ASN A 53 -5.26 3.60 -9.04
N MET A 54 -5.61 4.80 -8.57
CA MET A 54 -6.26 4.96 -7.26
C MET A 54 -7.65 4.31 -7.28
N ASN A 55 -8.07 3.76 -6.15
CA ASN A 55 -9.38 3.14 -5.98
C ASN A 55 -10.41 4.21 -5.63
N ASN A 56 -11.58 4.15 -6.26
CA ASN A 56 -12.64 5.16 -6.09
C ASN A 56 -13.69 4.76 -5.05
N ASN A 57 -13.64 3.53 -4.55
CA ASN A 57 -14.57 3.03 -3.55
C ASN A 57 -13.93 1.89 -2.75
N TYR A 58 -14.59 1.54 -1.64
CA TYR A 58 -14.19 0.47 -0.74
C TYR A 58 -14.05 -0.88 -1.44
N ASP A 59 -15.00 -1.28 -2.29
CA ASP A 59 -14.98 -2.58 -2.96
C ASP A 59 -13.77 -2.75 -3.89
N GLU A 60 -13.40 -1.70 -4.62
CA GLU A 60 -12.19 -1.67 -5.46
C GLU A 60 -10.92 -1.86 -4.63
N LEU A 61 -10.81 -1.13 -3.52
CA LEU A 61 -9.65 -1.23 -2.64
C LEU A 61 -9.59 -2.59 -1.94
N ASN A 62 -10.71 -3.10 -1.42
CA ASN A 62 -10.75 -4.37 -0.71
C ASN A 62 -10.35 -5.55 -1.62
N LYS A 63 -10.72 -5.50 -2.92
CA LYS A 63 -10.23 -6.44 -3.94
C LYS A 63 -8.72 -6.38 -4.18
N ARG A 64 -8.07 -5.26 -3.88
CA ARG A 64 -6.60 -5.14 -3.94
C ARG A 64 -5.94 -5.55 -2.63
N LEU A 65 -6.54 -5.20 -1.49
CA LEU A 65 -6.06 -5.63 -0.17
C LEU A 65 -6.09 -7.16 -0.02
N SER A 66 -7.08 -7.85 -0.61
CA SER A 66 -7.11 -9.32 -0.63
C SER A 66 -5.95 -9.97 -1.41
N LYS A 67 -5.20 -9.18 -2.19
CA LYS A 67 -3.96 -9.60 -2.86
C LYS A 67 -2.71 -9.32 -2.05
N MET A 68 -2.82 -8.55 -0.96
CA MET A 68 -1.71 -8.24 -0.08
C MET A 68 -1.38 -9.45 0.78
N LYS A 69 -0.46 -10.27 0.27
CA LYS A 69 -0.02 -11.52 0.90
C LYS A 69 1.50 -11.64 0.84
N TYR A 70 2.04 -12.46 1.73
CA TYR A 70 3.44 -12.85 1.67
C TYR A 70 3.74 -13.55 0.34
N VAL A 71 4.79 -13.10 -0.33
CA VAL A 71 5.40 -13.77 -1.48
C VAL A 71 6.90 -13.76 -1.29
N GLU A 72 7.53 -14.93 -1.30
CA GLU A 72 8.98 -15.05 -1.22
C GLU A 72 9.61 -14.43 -2.47
N ILE A 73 10.40 -13.37 -2.30
CA ILE A 73 11.12 -12.70 -3.38
C ILE A 73 12.60 -12.70 -3.04
N SER A 74 13.45 -12.90 -4.06
CA SER A 74 14.91 -12.97 -3.88
C SER A 74 15.55 -11.67 -3.38
N ASN A 75 14.92 -10.53 -3.63
CA ASN A 75 15.43 -9.22 -3.22
C ASN A 75 14.27 -8.31 -2.76
N PRO A 76 13.72 -8.54 -1.56
CA PRO A 76 12.61 -7.77 -1.04
C PRO A 76 13.06 -6.34 -0.74
N LYS A 77 12.16 -5.38 -0.95
CA LYS A 77 12.44 -3.97 -0.65
C LYS A 77 12.55 -3.77 0.86
N THR A 78 13.59 -3.05 1.29
CA THR A 78 13.73 -2.63 2.69
C THR A 78 12.88 -1.39 2.98
N THR A 79 12.59 -1.11 4.25
CA THR A 79 11.93 0.13 4.68
C THR A 79 12.68 1.37 4.19
N ARG A 80 14.02 1.36 4.21
CA ARG A 80 14.83 2.47 3.69
C ARG A 80 14.57 2.69 2.20
N MET A 81 14.62 1.62 1.40
CA MET A 81 14.32 1.70 -0.03
C MET A 81 12.89 2.18 -0.29
N ALA A 82 11.94 1.79 0.56
CA ALA A 82 10.57 2.24 0.44
C ALA A 82 10.42 3.74 0.68
N VAL A 83 11.08 4.27 1.71
CA VAL A 83 11.13 5.72 1.97
C VAL A 83 11.83 6.45 0.83
N ASP A 84 12.95 5.93 0.31
CA ASP A 84 13.65 6.52 -0.84
C ASP A 84 12.71 6.58 -2.06
N MET A 85 11.99 5.50 -2.36
CA MET A 85 11.02 5.45 -3.47
C MET A 85 9.82 6.38 -3.28
N ILE A 86 9.37 6.60 -2.04
CA ILE A 86 8.32 7.57 -1.71
C ILE A 86 8.85 8.99 -1.92
N ASN A 87 10.07 9.29 -1.49
CA ASN A 87 10.68 10.62 -1.66
C ASN A 87 10.96 10.93 -3.13
N ASP A 88 11.30 9.91 -3.93
CA ASP A 88 11.48 10.02 -5.38
C ASP A 88 10.14 10.06 -6.13
N MET A 89 9.02 9.82 -5.45
CA MET A 89 7.69 9.90 -6.07
C MET A 89 7.40 11.35 -6.47
N TYR A 90 7.33 11.56 -7.78
CA TYR A 90 7.00 12.87 -8.33
C TYR A 90 5.53 12.91 -8.77
N ASP A 91 4.68 13.48 -7.92
CA ASP A 91 3.27 13.69 -8.21
C ASP A 91 3.03 14.98 -9.01
N ARG A 92 3.26 14.88 -10.33
CA ARG A 92 3.08 16.01 -11.27
C ARG A 92 1.68 16.60 -11.26
N ASP A 93 0.69 15.76 -10.97
CA ASP A 93 -0.72 16.08 -11.17
C ASP A 93 -1.40 16.50 -9.86
N GLY A 94 -0.65 16.61 -8.76
CA GLY A 94 -1.17 17.02 -7.45
C GLY A 94 -2.27 16.10 -6.92
N ARG A 95 -2.18 14.79 -7.18
CA ARG A 95 -3.14 13.77 -6.76
C ARG A 95 -3.00 13.35 -5.30
N VAL A 96 -1.87 13.62 -4.66
CA VAL A 96 -1.55 13.16 -3.29
C VAL A 96 -1.69 14.31 -2.30
N ASN A 97 -2.69 14.20 -1.45
CA ASN A 97 -3.03 15.18 -0.41
C ASN A 97 -2.60 14.69 0.98
N CYS A 98 -2.47 13.37 1.13
CA CYS A 98 -2.16 12.69 2.37
C CYS A 98 -1.34 11.42 2.06
N LEU A 99 -0.36 11.12 2.90
CA LEU A 99 0.43 9.90 2.85
C LEU A 99 0.40 9.24 4.23
N VAL A 100 -0.04 7.99 4.27
CA VAL A 100 0.06 7.13 5.45
C VAL A 100 1.09 6.04 5.14
N PHE A 101 2.14 5.97 5.94
CA PHE A 101 3.19 4.97 5.81
C PHE A 101 3.23 4.08 7.05
N LEU A 102 2.97 2.79 6.84
CA LEU A 102 3.04 1.76 7.88
C LEU A 102 4.36 0.98 7.74
N SER A 103 5.02 0.73 8.87
CA SER A 103 6.23 -0.09 8.96
C SER A 103 6.31 -0.72 10.34
N ALA A 104 6.82 -1.95 10.38
CA ALA A 104 7.22 -2.69 11.57
C ALA A 104 8.75 -2.88 11.65
#